data_AF-A0A2M7FMA6-F1
#
_entry.id   AF-A0A2M7FMA6-F1
#
_cell.length_a   1.000
_cell.length_b   1.000
_cell.length_c   1.000
_cell.angle_alpha   90.00
_cell.angle_beta   90.00
_cell.angle_gamma   90.00
#
_symmetry.space_group_name_H-M   'P 1'
#
loop_
_entity.id
_entity.type
_entity.pdbx_description
1 polymer ?
#
loop_
_entity_poly.entity_id
_entity_poly.type
_entity_poly.pdbx_seq_one_letter_code
_entity_poly.pdbx_strand_id
1 'polypeptide(L)'
;MITQLALLPFIFALIISSAVTYITILVYKSLGLVDRSTFKQHPKHIHTVAVPRGGGIPIFIAIFFATLSFIKVDRPVAGIFVGAAILMVAGIIDDILDISPYIRLALGVIVALIIVACGIGISYVSNPMGTGVIQFNAQIVTGVLTVLWIVWGMNFVNMGAKGLDGQLPGVTMIAAIVMGILSFRFVNDITTWPSAYISFALAGAYGGLRLFNMYPQKIMPGWGGGALAGY
;
A
#
# COMPACT_ATOMS: atom_id res chain seq x y z
N MET A 1 -12.77 -17.17 15.24
CA MET A 1 -11.45 -16.53 15.34
C MET A 1 -10.87 -16.21 13.97
N ILE A 2 -10.46 -17.19 13.15
CA ILE A 2 -9.90 -16.91 11.79
C ILE A 2 -10.85 -16.09 10.91
N THR A 3 -12.14 -16.41 10.93
CA THR A 3 -13.17 -15.63 10.21
C THR A 3 -13.23 -14.17 10.64
N GLN A 4 -13.02 -13.87 11.93
CA GLN A 4 -12.99 -12.50 12.44
C GLN A 4 -11.67 -11.78 12.10
N LEU A 5 -10.55 -12.51 12.12
CA LEU A 5 -9.22 -11.97 11.78
C LEU A 5 -9.05 -11.74 10.27
N ALA A 6 -9.78 -12.47 9.42
CA ALA A 6 -9.66 -12.38 7.96
C ALA A 6 -10.86 -11.71 7.29
N LEU A 7 -12.05 -12.29 7.42
CA LEU A 7 -13.20 -11.90 6.58
C LEU A 7 -13.73 -10.53 6.96
N LEU A 8 -13.81 -10.21 8.26
CA LEU A 8 -14.29 -8.91 8.72
C LEU A 8 -13.43 -7.73 8.22
N PRO A 9 -12.10 -7.68 8.47
CA PRO A 9 -11.28 -6.58 7.97
C PRO A 9 -11.24 -6.53 6.43
N PHE A 10 -11.26 -7.68 5.76
CA PHE A 10 -11.32 -7.74 4.30
C PHE A 10 -12.59 -7.12 3.74
N ILE A 11 -13.76 -7.60 4.18
CA ILE A 11 -15.06 -7.11 3.67
C ILE A 11 -15.25 -5.64 4.03
N PHE A 12 -14.88 -5.25 5.24
CA PHE A 12 -14.99 -3.88 5.71
C PHE A 12 -14.14 -2.91 4.86
N ALA A 13 -12.86 -3.23 4.66
CA ALA A 13 -11.98 -2.43 3.84
C ALA A 13 -12.39 -2.43 2.35
N LEU A 14 -12.92 -3.55 1.85
CA LEU A 14 -13.44 -3.66 0.48
C LEU A 14 -14.62 -2.71 0.26
N ILE A 15 -15.59 -2.70 1.17
CA ILE A 15 -16.77 -1.82 1.07
C ILE A 15 -16.34 -0.36 1.12
N ILE A 16 -15.50 0.03 2.09
CA ILE A 16 -15.03 1.41 2.23
C ILE A 16 -14.23 1.82 1.00
N SER A 17 -13.25 1.02 0.59
CA SER A 17 -12.42 1.33 -0.58
C SER A 17 -13.27 1.45 -1.84
N SER A 18 -14.27 0.58 -2.04
CA SER A 18 -15.17 0.66 -3.20
C SER A 18 -15.98 1.95 -3.21
N ALA A 19 -16.57 2.32 -2.05
CA ALA A 19 -17.35 3.54 -1.91
C ALA A 19 -16.48 4.80 -2.11
N VAL A 20 -15.32 4.85 -1.46
CA VAL A 20 -14.39 5.99 -1.56
C VAL A 20 -13.79 6.06 -2.96
N THR A 21 -13.52 4.94 -3.62
CA THR A 21 -13.03 4.92 -5.01
C THR A 21 -14.07 5.55 -5.94
N TYR A 22 -15.34 5.18 -5.80
CA TYR A 22 -16.43 5.77 -6.58
C TYR A 22 -16.53 7.29 -6.36
N ILE A 23 -16.47 7.75 -5.10
CA ILE A 23 -16.48 9.19 -4.77
C ILE A 23 -15.25 9.88 -5.37
N THR A 24 -14.07 9.27 -5.27
CA THR A 24 -12.82 9.81 -5.82
C THR A 24 -12.93 10.00 -7.33
N ILE A 25 -13.52 9.04 -8.05
CA ILE A 25 -13.77 9.16 -9.49
C ILE A 25 -14.65 10.36 -9.81
N LEU A 26 -15.74 10.57 -9.06
CA LEU A 26 -16.66 11.68 -9.28
C LEU A 26 -15.98 13.04 -9.03
N VAL A 27 -15.27 13.16 -7.91
CA VAL A 27 -14.57 14.40 -7.51
C VAL A 27 -13.44 14.74 -8.47
N TYR A 28 -12.60 13.76 -8.85
CA TYR A 28 -11.50 14.04 -9.76
C TYR A 28 -11.99 14.39 -11.17
N LYS A 29 -13.10 13.78 -11.63
CA LYS A 29 -13.73 14.16 -12.89
C LYS A 29 -14.31 15.57 -12.85
N SER A 30 -14.97 15.97 -11.76
CA SER A 30 -15.54 17.32 -11.64
C SER A 30 -14.46 18.41 -11.54
N LEU A 31 -13.33 18.10 -10.91
CA LEU A 31 -12.16 18.99 -10.82
C LEU A 31 -11.29 18.99 -12.09
N GLY A 32 -11.56 18.13 -13.07
CA GLY A 32 -10.75 17.99 -14.27
C GLY A 32 -9.34 17.41 -14.03
N LEU A 33 -9.11 16.80 -12.86
CA LEU A 33 -7.88 16.09 -12.45
C LEU A 33 -7.84 14.70 -13.10
N VAL A 34 -7.91 14.68 -14.43
CA VAL A 34 -7.85 13.46 -15.23
C VAL A 34 -6.52 13.39 -15.96
N ASP A 35 -6.00 12.18 -16.11
CA ASP A 35 -4.82 11.93 -16.90
C ASP A 35 -5.08 12.30 -18.37
N ARG A 36 -4.52 13.43 -18.79
CA ARG A 36 -4.58 13.92 -20.17
C ARG A 36 -3.44 13.37 -21.03
N SER A 37 -2.67 12.38 -20.55
CA SER A 37 -1.56 11.79 -21.33
C SER A 37 -2.02 11.11 -22.61
N THR A 38 -3.33 10.93 -22.81
CA THR A 38 -3.99 10.65 -24.10
C THR A 38 -3.62 11.64 -25.21
N PHE A 39 -3.17 12.86 -24.89
CA PHE A 39 -2.76 13.87 -25.87
C PHE A 39 -1.26 13.85 -26.22
N LYS A 40 -0.44 13.04 -25.53
CA LYS A 40 0.99 12.86 -25.86
C LYS A 40 1.19 11.50 -26.52
N GLN A 41 1.70 11.47 -27.75
CA GLN A 41 2.07 10.22 -28.41
C GLN A 41 3.32 9.62 -27.74
N HIS A 42 3.12 8.75 -26.75
CA HIS A 42 4.18 7.89 -26.22
C HIS A 42 3.75 6.43 -26.46
N PRO A 43 4.66 5.53 -26.88
CA PRO A 43 4.36 4.12 -27.17
C PRO A 43 3.85 3.30 -25.96
N LYS A 44 3.74 3.90 -24.78
CA LYS A 44 3.15 3.28 -23.57
C LYS A 44 1.69 3.70 -23.32
N HIS A 45 1.12 4.62 -24.12
CA HIS A 45 -0.26 5.07 -23.95
C HIS A 45 -1.21 4.22 -24.80
N ILE A 46 -1.77 3.19 -24.17
CA ILE A 46 -2.81 2.33 -24.76
C ILE A 46 -4.24 2.83 -24.45
N HIS A 47 -4.39 3.82 -23.57
CA HIS A 47 -5.69 4.34 -23.16
C HIS A 47 -6.19 5.42 -24.12
N THR A 48 -7.46 5.35 -24.48
CA THR A 48 -8.15 6.29 -25.38
C THR A 48 -8.99 7.34 -24.65
N VAL A 49 -9.20 7.19 -23.33
CA VAL A 49 -10.04 8.06 -22.51
C VAL A 49 -9.24 8.58 -21.31
N ALA A 50 -9.44 9.85 -20.94
CA ALA A 50 -8.79 10.44 -19.77
C ALA A 50 -9.32 9.81 -18.47
N VAL A 51 -8.44 9.26 -17.64
CA VAL A 51 -8.79 8.54 -16.40
C VAL A 51 -8.27 9.31 -15.18
N PRO A 52 -9.06 9.50 -14.11
CA PRO A 52 -8.59 10.15 -12.90
C PRO A 52 -7.45 9.38 -12.23
N ARG A 53 -6.42 10.10 -11.74
CA ARG A 53 -5.29 9.54 -10.98
C ARG A 53 -5.48 9.90 -9.51
N GLY A 54 -5.79 8.92 -8.66
CA GLY A 54 -6.12 9.19 -7.25
C GLY A 54 -6.37 7.96 -6.39
N GLY A 55 -5.92 6.78 -6.85
CA GLY A 55 -6.20 5.52 -6.16
C GLY A 55 -5.52 5.35 -4.79
N GLY A 56 -4.61 6.24 -4.39
CA GLY A 56 -4.04 6.23 -3.04
C GLY A 56 -5.05 6.62 -1.94
N ILE A 57 -6.01 7.49 -2.25
CA ILE A 57 -7.05 7.96 -1.31
C ILE A 57 -7.93 6.82 -0.79
N PRO A 58 -8.60 6.02 -1.65
CA PRO A 58 -9.46 4.93 -1.18
C PRO A 58 -8.70 3.88 -0.39
N ILE A 59 -7.44 3.60 -0.75
CA ILE A 59 -6.59 2.63 -0.04
C ILE A 59 -6.30 3.11 1.38
N PHE A 60 -5.78 4.33 1.52
CA PHE A 60 -5.46 4.89 2.83
C PHE A 60 -6.69 4.97 3.73
N ILE A 61 -7.80 5.52 3.23
CA ILE A 61 -9.03 5.68 4.01
C ILE A 61 -9.59 4.31 4.46
N ALA A 62 -9.62 3.32 3.56
CA ALA A 62 -10.10 1.98 3.90
C ALA A 62 -9.26 1.31 4.99
N ILE A 63 -7.92 1.36 4.87
CA ILE A 63 -7.01 0.75 5.86
C ILE A 63 -7.09 1.51 7.19
N PHE A 64 -7.15 2.84 7.16
CA PHE A 64 -7.28 3.66 8.36
C PHE A 64 -8.51 3.31 9.18
N PHE A 65 -9.70 3.30 8.56
CA PHE A 65 -10.92 2.94 9.26
C PHE A 65 -10.98 1.46 9.65
N ALA A 66 -10.45 0.55 8.83
CA ALA A 66 -10.36 -0.86 9.19
C ALA A 66 -9.50 -1.05 10.44
N THR A 67 -8.31 -0.46 10.48
CA THR A 67 -7.42 -0.60 11.63
C THR A 67 -8.01 0.02 12.89
N LEU A 68 -8.61 1.21 12.82
CA LEU A 68 -9.29 1.80 13.99
C LEU A 68 -10.44 0.93 14.53
N SER A 69 -11.08 0.16 13.66
CA SER A 69 -12.22 -0.69 14.04
C SER A 69 -11.80 -2.03 14.66
N PHE A 70 -10.64 -2.56 14.29
CA PHE A 70 -10.25 -3.94 14.63
C PHE A 70 -8.97 -4.07 15.45
N ILE A 71 -8.16 -3.01 15.55
CA ILE A 71 -6.84 -3.06 16.20
C ILE A 71 -6.69 -1.88 17.16
N LYS A 72 -6.12 -2.14 18.34
CA LYS A 72 -5.67 -1.08 19.22
C LYS A 72 -4.43 -0.42 18.62
N VAL A 73 -4.50 0.90 18.38
CA VAL A 73 -3.36 1.65 17.86
C VAL A 73 -2.29 1.77 18.92
N ASP A 74 -1.14 1.14 18.67
CA ASP A 74 0.08 1.28 19.43
C ASP A 74 1.11 2.12 18.64
N ARG A 75 2.31 2.29 19.20
CA ARG A 75 3.36 3.13 18.59
C ARG A 75 3.82 2.63 17.21
N PRO A 76 4.06 1.33 16.98
CA PRO A 76 4.32 0.78 15.64
C PRO A 76 3.20 1.06 14.64
N VAL A 77 1.94 0.76 15.00
CA VAL A 77 0.79 0.96 14.12
C VAL A 77 0.59 2.44 13.81
N ALA A 78 0.76 3.33 14.79
CA ALA A 78 0.72 4.77 14.57
C ALA A 78 1.80 5.24 13.58
N GLY A 79 3.01 4.69 13.68
CA GLY A 79 4.09 4.96 12.71
C GLY A 79 3.71 4.58 11.29
N ILE A 80 3.10 3.40 11.11
CA ILE A 80 2.58 2.95 9.81
C ILE A 80 1.59 3.96 9.25
N PHE A 81 0.62 4.43 10.04
CA PHE A 81 -0.37 5.40 9.56
C PHE A 81 0.18 6.77 9.25
N VAL A 82 1.13 7.27 10.05
CA VAL A 82 1.79 8.56 9.78
C VAL A 82 2.51 8.48 8.43
N GLY A 83 3.28 7.41 8.20
CA GLY A 83 3.94 7.21 6.92
C GLY A 83 2.98 7.03 5.76
N ALA A 84 1.93 6.23 5.93
CA ALA A 84 0.90 6.03 4.90
C ALA A 84 0.14 7.33 4.58
N ALA A 85 -0.11 8.18 5.58
CA ALA A 85 -0.73 9.50 5.37
C ALA A 85 0.19 10.43 4.57
N ILE A 86 1.50 10.43 4.87
CA ILE A 86 2.50 11.19 4.11
C ILE A 86 2.53 10.71 2.65
N LEU A 87 2.56 9.39 2.41
CA LEU A 87 2.54 8.82 1.06
C LEU A 87 1.24 9.13 0.31
N MET A 88 0.10 9.11 1.00
CA MET A 88 -1.20 9.45 0.41
C MET A 88 -1.23 10.93 0.00
N VAL A 89 -0.86 11.84 0.90
CA VAL A 89 -0.82 13.28 0.61
C VAL A 89 0.17 13.60 -0.50
N ALA A 90 1.38 13.04 -0.43
CA ALA A 90 2.36 13.20 -1.49
C ALA A 90 1.91 12.58 -2.81
N GLY A 91 1.13 11.48 -2.77
CA GLY A 91 0.46 10.90 -3.93
C GLY A 91 -0.54 11.84 -4.58
N ILE A 92 -1.37 12.53 -3.79
CA ILE A 92 -2.29 13.55 -4.31
C ILE A 92 -1.51 14.71 -4.95
N ILE A 93 -0.44 15.17 -4.28
CA ILE A 93 0.42 16.23 -4.82
C ILE A 93 1.08 15.76 -6.13
N ASP A 94 1.54 14.52 -6.20
CA ASP A 94 2.10 13.92 -7.41
C ASP A 94 1.09 13.84 -8.55
N ASP A 95 -0.15 13.46 -8.26
CA ASP A 95 -1.22 13.37 -9.26
C ASP A 95 -1.54 14.76 -9.88
N ILE A 96 -1.26 15.85 -9.16
CA ILE A 96 -1.51 17.24 -9.60
C ILE A 96 -0.27 17.89 -10.24
N LEU A 97 0.90 17.73 -9.61
CA LEU A 97 2.12 18.47 -9.93
C LEU A 97 3.18 17.64 -10.67
N ASP A 98 2.97 16.33 -10.83
CA ASP A 98 3.93 15.36 -11.39
C ASP A 98 5.34 15.54 -10.80
N ILE A 99 5.46 15.26 -9.49
CA ILE A 99 6.69 15.54 -8.74
C ILE A 99 7.87 14.69 -9.25
N SER A 100 9.08 15.23 -9.10
CA SER A 100 10.27 14.55 -9.61
C SER A 100 10.51 13.20 -8.93
N PRO A 101 11.06 12.20 -9.66
CA PRO A 101 11.37 10.89 -9.08
C PRO A 101 12.30 10.96 -7.87
N TYR A 102 13.19 11.95 -7.81
CA TYR A 102 14.08 12.17 -6.66
C TYR A 102 13.33 12.58 -5.40
N ILE A 103 12.28 13.40 -5.53
CA ILE A 103 11.40 13.77 -4.40
C ILE A 103 10.60 12.55 -3.94
N ARG A 104 10.06 11.76 -4.89
CA ARG A 104 9.36 10.49 -4.57
C ARG A 104 10.25 9.54 -3.76
N LEU A 105 11.52 9.42 -4.16
CA LEU A 105 12.50 8.59 -3.44
C LEU A 105 12.82 9.15 -2.05
N ALA A 106 13.07 10.46 -1.93
CA ALA A 106 13.35 11.11 -0.65
C ALA A 106 12.18 10.95 0.34
N LEU A 107 10.94 11.11 -0.13
CA LEU A 107 9.74 10.87 0.68
C LEU A 107 9.64 9.41 1.14
N GLY A 108 9.93 8.46 0.25
CA GLY A 108 10.00 7.05 0.62
C GLY A 108 11.02 6.78 1.74
N VAL A 109 12.21 7.38 1.65
CA VAL A 109 13.24 7.27 2.70
C VAL A 109 12.77 7.87 4.02
N ILE A 110 12.16 9.08 3.99
CA ILE A 110 11.63 9.74 5.20
C ILE A 110 10.59 8.86 5.88
N VAL A 111 9.64 8.33 5.11
CA VAL A 111 8.57 7.48 5.63
C VAL A 111 9.12 6.17 6.20
N ALA A 112 10.12 5.56 5.56
CA ALA A 112 10.80 4.38 6.09
C ALA A 112 11.59 4.66 7.38
N LEU A 113 12.20 5.86 7.52
CA LEU A 113 12.87 6.27 8.75
C LEU A 113 11.89 6.44 9.93
N ILE A 114 10.67 6.93 9.67
CA ILE A 114 9.61 7.04 10.70
C ILE A 114 9.26 5.64 11.25
N ILE A 115 9.14 4.64 10.38
CA ILE A 115 8.88 3.24 10.77
C ILE A 115 9.99 2.69 11.68
N VAL A 116 11.25 2.91 11.29
CA VAL A 116 12.40 2.50 12.11
C VAL A 116 12.41 3.22 13.47
N ALA A 117 12.09 4.51 13.51
CA ALA A 117 11.99 5.28 14.75
C ALA A 117 10.81 4.86 15.66
N CYS A 118 9.79 4.22 15.08
CA CYS A 118 8.68 3.60 15.81
C CYS A 118 8.99 2.19 16.34
N GLY A 119 10.19 1.66 16.07
CA GLY A 119 10.66 0.39 16.60
C GLY A 119 10.43 -0.82 15.69
N ILE A 120 9.97 -0.60 14.45
CA ILE A 120 9.86 -1.66 13.45
C ILE A 120 11.21 -1.79 12.74
N GLY A 121 11.83 -2.96 12.86
CA GLY A 121 13.12 -3.23 12.24
C GLY A 121 13.38 -4.71 11.99
N ILE A 122 14.08 -5.00 10.91
CA ILE A 122 14.54 -6.35 10.56
C ILE A 122 15.72 -6.69 11.48
N SER A 123 15.42 -7.40 12.58
CA SER A 123 16.43 -7.79 13.58
C SER A 123 17.16 -9.08 13.24
N TYR A 124 16.56 -9.92 12.39
CA TYR A 124 17.13 -11.17 11.94
C TYR A 124 16.57 -11.57 10.57
N VAL A 125 17.28 -12.47 9.89
CA VAL A 125 16.84 -13.12 8.64
C VAL A 125 16.97 -14.64 8.80
N SER A 126 16.02 -15.40 8.27
CA SER A 126 16.10 -16.86 8.25
C SER A 126 17.31 -17.32 7.44
N ASN A 127 18.10 -18.26 7.97
CA ASN A 127 19.29 -18.76 7.26
C ASN A 127 18.87 -19.55 6.00
N PRO A 128 19.20 -19.10 4.79
CA PRO A 128 18.80 -19.81 3.57
C PRO A 128 19.61 -21.09 3.30
N MET A 129 20.77 -21.27 3.96
CA MET A 129 21.68 -22.39 3.73
C MET A 129 21.68 -23.44 4.87
N GLY A 130 20.79 -23.32 5.86
CA GLY A 130 20.77 -24.22 7.02
C GLY A 130 19.60 -23.96 7.96
N THR A 131 19.71 -24.47 9.18
CA THR A 131 18.70 -24.23 10.24
C THR A 131 19.04 -22.97 11.04
N GLY A 132 18.02 -22.30 11.57
CA GLY A 132 18.16 -21.13 12.45
C GLY A 132 18.02 -19.78 11.76
N VAL A 133 18.44 -18.72 12.45
CA VAL A 133 18.34 -17.32 12.02
C VAL A 133 19.70 -16.64 12.12
N ILE A 134 19.96 -15.73 11.18
CA ILE A 134 21.11 -14.82 11.22
C ILE A 134 20.63 -13.55 11.92
N GLN A 135 21.11 -13.34 13.14
CA GLN A 135 20.78 -12.14 13.93
C GLN A 135 21.73 -10.99 13.62
N PHE A 136 21.19 -9.78 13.56
CA PHE A 136 21.98 -8.57 13.39
C PHE A 136 22.18 -7.90 14.75
N ASN A 137 23.44 -7.86 15.21
CA ASN A 137 23.76 -7.32 16.53
C ASN A 137 23.86 -5.79 16.57
N ALA A 138 23.99 -5.14 15.41
CA ALA A 138 24.15 -3.68 15.31
C ALA A 138 22.83 -3.02 14.89
N GLN A 139 22.32 -2.12 15.74
CA GLN A 139 21.07 -1.38 15.49
C GLN A 139 21.14 -0.52 14.21
N ILE A 140 22.32 -0.04 13.84
CA ILE A 140 22.52 0.69 12.58
C ILE A 140 22.26 -0.23 11.38
N VAL A 141 22.71 -1.49 11.45
CA VAL A 141 22.53 -2.47 10.37
C VAL A 141 21.06 -2.82 10.20
N THR A 142 20.33 -3.07 11.31
CA THR A 142 18.90 -3.36 11.26
C THR A 142 18.10 -2.19 10.70
N GLY A 143 18.41 -0.96 11.13
CA GLY A 143 17.77 0.26 10.63
C GLY A 143 17.99 0.47 9.13
N VAL A 144 19.24 0.40 8.67
CA VAL A 144 19.59 0.57 7.24
C VAL A 144 18.92 -0.50 6.38
N LEU A 145 18.97 -1.77 6.79
CA LEU A 145 18.32 -2.86 6.06
C LEU A 145 16.81 -2.65 5.97
N THR A 146 16.17 -2.20 7.05
CA THR A 146 14.73 -1.93 7.08
C THR A 146 14.37 -0.78 6.15
N VAL A 147 15.13 0.32 6.17
CA VAL A 147 14.91 1.45 5.25
C VAL A 147 15.06 1.00 3.81
N LEU A 148 16.13 0.28 3.49
CA LEU A 148 16.35 -0.23 2.14
C LEU A 148 15.23 -1.17 1.70
N TRP A 149 14.76 -2.06 2.58
CA TRP A 149 13.68 -2.99 2.30
C TRP A 149 12.36 -2.28 1.96
N ILE A 150 11.95 -1.32 2.80
CA ILE A 150 10.70 -0.58 2.61
C ILE A 150 10.77 0.29 1.35
N VAL A 151 11.87 1.05 1.17
CA VAL A 151 12.06 1.90 -0.02
C VAL A 151 12.11 1.07 -1.29
N TRP A 152 12.79 -0.07 -1.25
CA TRP A 152 12.82 -1.01 -2.37
C TRP A 152 11.42 -1.57 -2.67
N GLY A 153 10.68 -2.02 -1.64
CA GLY A 153 9.31 -2.53 -1.78
C GLY A 153 8.37 -1.53 -2.43
N MET A 154 8.35 -0.29 -1.93
CA MET A 154 7.55 0.81 -2.51
C MET A 154 7.84 1.01 -4.00
N ASN A 155 9.12 1.07 -4.39
CA ASN A 155 9.50 1.30 -5.78
C ASN A 155 9.27 0.07 -6.66
N PHE A 156 9.54 -1.13 -6.15
CA PHE A 156 9.37 -2.40 -6.86
C PHE A 156 7.91 -2.62 -7.24
N VAL A 157 6.98 -2.48 -6.29
CA VAL A 157 5.54 -2.66 -6.57
C VAL A 157 5.02 -1.54 -7.46
N ASN A 158 5.39 -0.29 -7.18
CA ASN A 158 4.98 0.86 -7.97
C ASN A 158 5.44 0.76 -9.43
N MET A 159 6.69 0.37 -9.71
CA MET A 159 7.20 0.31 -11.08
C MET A 159 6.88 -1.03 -11.77
N GLY A 160 6.90 -2.14 -11.04
CA GLY A 160 6.77 -3.50 -11.59
C GLY A 160 5.33 -3.93 -11.85
N ALA A 161 4.35 -3.42 -11.09
CA ALA A 161 2.96 -3.89 -11.16
C ALA A 161 2.00 -2.92 -11.88
N LYS A 162 2.49 -1.82 -12.48
CA LYS A 162 1.66 -0.83 -13.20
C LYS A 162 1.70 -0.95 -14.73
N GLY A 163 2.06 -2.13 -15.25
CA GLY A 163 2.15 -2.36 -16.70
C GLY A 163 0.81 -2.52 -17.41
N LEU A 164 -0.23 -2.98 -16.70
CA LEU A 164 -1.56 -3.28 -17.25
C LEU A 164 -2.70 -2.89 -16.28
N ASP A 165 -3.88 -2.62 -16.82
CA ASP A 165 -5.11 -2.33 -16.07
C ASP A 165 -5.42 -3.43 -15.05
N GLY A 166 -5.63 -3.05 -13.79
CA GLY A 166 -5.93 -3.99 -12.72
C GLY A 166 -4.73 -4.81 -12.22
N GLN A 167 -3.54 -4.68 -12.81
CA GLN A 167 -2.36 -5.47 -12.41
C GLN A 167 -1.93 -5.13 -10.97
N LEU A 168 -1.69 -3.85 -10.67
CA LEU A 168 -1.24 -3.41 -9.36
C LEU A 168 -2.19 -3.86 -8.24
N PRO A 169 -3.49 -3.49 -8.25
CA PRO A 169 -4.37 -3.91 -7.18
C PRO A 169 -4.57 -5.42 -7.13
N GLY A 170 -4.44 -6.14 -8.25
CA GLY A 170 -4.48 -7.60 -8.26
C GLY A 170 -3.32 -8.25 -7.53
N VAL A 171 -2.09 -7.89 -7.92
CA VAL A 171 -0.87 -8.44 -7.33
C VAL A 171 -0.79 -8.09 -5.84
N THR A 172 -1.09 -6.85 -5.48
CA THR A 172 -1.09 -6.41 -4.06
C THR A 172 -2.15 -7.13 -3.24
N MET A 173 -3.36 -7.30 -3.77
CA MET A 173 -4.42 -8.06 -3.08
C MET A 173 -4.01 -9.50 -2.81
N ILE A 174 -3.43 -10.19 -3.81
CA ILE A 174 -2.98 -11.57 -3.64
C ILE A 174 -1.83 -11.66 -2.63
N ALA A 175 -0.83 -10.77 -2.74
CA ALA A 175 0.29 -10.72 -1.80
C ALA A 175 -0.19 -10.49 -0.36
N ALA A 176 -1.13 -9.57 -0.17
CA ALA A 176 -1.72 -9.26 1.13
C ALA A 176 -2.52 -10.44 1.71
N ILE A 177 -3.26 -11.19 0.89
CA ILE A 177 -3.92 -12.43 1.32
C ILE A 177 -2.89 -13.46 1.79
N VAL A 178 -1.81 -13.66 1.03
CA VAL A 178 -0.74 -14.60 1.40
C VAL A 178 -0.07 -14.18 2.71
N MET A 179 0.25 -12.90 2.89
CA MET A 179 0.79 -12.37 4.15
C MET A 179 -0.17 -12.58 5.33
N GLY A 180 -1.47 -12.34 5.11
CA GLY A 180 -2.52 -12.61 6.10
C GLY A 180 -2.58 -14.10 6.48
N ILE A 181 -2.54 -15.00 5.50
CA ILE A 181 -2.51 -16.46 5.77
C ILE A 181 -1.25 -16.86 6.53
N LEU A 182 -0.08 -16.32 6.17
CA LEU A 182 1.18 -16.62 6.86
C LEU A 182 1.17 -16.14 8.31
N SER A 183 0.51 -15.02 8.61
CA SER A 183 0.38 -14.52 9.98
C SER A 183 -0.35 -15.50 10.91
N PHE A 184 -1.22 -16.37 10.39
CA PHE A 184 -1.93 -17.38 11.18
C PHE A 184 -1.03 -18.48 11.75
N ARG A 185 0.21 -18.63 11.25
CA ARG A 185 1.20 -19.51 11.88
C ARG A 185 1.49 -19.12 13.33
N PHE A 186 1.30 -17.85 13.66
CA PHE A 186 1.54 -17.29 15.00
C PHE A 186 0.23 -16.90 15.69
N VAL A 187 -0.93 -17.40 15.24
CA VAL A 187 -2.26 -16.96 15.75
C VAL A 187 -2.45 -17.14 17.26
N ASN A 188 -1.71 -18.06 17.90
CA ASN A 188 -1.75 -18.24 19.34
C ASN A 188 -1.09 -17.09 20.12
N ASP A 189 -0.27 -16.28 19.44
CA ASP A 189 0.31 -15.06 19.97
C ASP A 189 -0.57 -13.86 19.60
N ILE A 190 -1.18 -13.26 20.61
CA ILE A 190 -2.09 -12.11 20.45
C ILE A 190 -1.35 -10.91 19.87
N THR A 191 -0.03 -10.80 20.09
CA THR A 191 0.78 -9.68 19.58
C THR A 191 0.93 -9.68 18.06
N THR A 192 0.66 -10.82 17.39
CA THR A 192 0.78 -10.93 15.93
C THR A 192 -0.55 -10.74 15.19
N TRP A 193 -1.67 -10.58 15.92
CA TRP A 193 -2.99 -10.35 15.33
C TRP A 193 -3.07 -9.06 14.49
N PRO A 194 -2.42 -7.94 14.86
CA PRO A 194 -2.42 -6.73 14.04
C PRO A 194 -1.93 -6.98 12.60
N SER A 195 -0.91 -7.82 12.43
CA SER A 195 -0.37 -8.19 11.12
C SER A 195 -1.43 -8.90 10.25
N ALA A 196 -2.25 -9.77 10.85
CA ALA A 196 -3.35 -10.42 10.16
C ALA A 196 -4.41 -9.39 9.72
N TYR A 197 -4.87 -8.57 10.65
CA TYR A 197 -5.90 -7.55 10.39
C TYR A 197 -5.47 -6.56 9.31
N ILE A 198 -4.25 -6.02 9.40
CA ILE A 198 -3.71 -5.07 8.40
C ILE A 198 -3.57 -5.76 7.04
N SER A 199 -3.07 -7.00 6.99
CA SER A 199 -2.92 -7.74 5.72
C SER A 199 -4.26 -7.98 5.02
N PHE A 200 -5.29 -8.43 5.76
CA PHE A 200 -6.61 -8.65 5.17
C PHE A 200 -7.35 -7.34 4.87
N ALA A 201 -7.15 -6.28 5.66
CA ALA A 201 -7.65 -4.95 5.34
C ALA A 201 -6.99 -4.38 4.06
N LEU A 202 -5.68 -4.55 3.90
CA LEU A 202 -4.95 -4.18 2.69
C LEU A 202 -5.48 -4.94 1.47
N ALA A 203 -5.68 -6.26 1.61
CA ALA A 203 -6.28 -7.09 0.57
C ALA A 203 -7.68 -6.60 0.18
N GLY A 204 -8.54 -6.29 1.17
CA GLY A 204 -9.86 -5.74 0.95
C GLY A 204 -9.82 -4.38 0.26
N ALA A 205 -8.94 -3.49 0.72
CA ALA A 205 -8.77 -2.15 0.16
C ALA A 205 -8.37 -2.19 -1.32
N TYR A 206 -7.35 -2.98 -1.68
CA TYR A 206 -6.96 -3.16 -3.07
C TYR A 206 -8.00 -3.94 -3.88
N GLY A 207 -8.74 -4.86 -3.26
CA GLY A 207 -9.91 -5.51 -3.86
C GLY A 207 -11.01 -4.50 -4.25
N GLY A 208 -11.30 -3.53 -3.39
CA GLY A 208 -12.26 -2.46 -3.68
C GLY A 208 -11.79 -1.53 -4.81
N LEU A 209 -10.51 -1.15 -4.81
CA LEU A 209 -9.91 -0.37 -5.90
C LEU A 209 -9.92 -1.15 -7.23
N ARG A 210 -9.66 -2.46 -7.17
CA ARG A 210 -9.63 -3.36 -8.33
C ARG A 210 -10.94 -3.32 -9.11
N LEU A 211 -12.09 -3.24 -8.45
CA LEU A 211 -13.41 -3.18 -9.11
C LEU A 211 -13.54 -2.03 -10.11
N PHE A 212 -12.80 -0.94 -9.91
CA PHE A 212 -12.79 0.24 -10.78
C PHE A 212 -11.50 0.37 -11.61
N ASN A 213 -10.44 -0.35 -11.24
CA ASN A 213 -9.17 -0.32 -11.95
C ASN A 213 -9.03 -1.43 -13.01
N MET A 214 -9.83 -2.50 -12.94
CA MET A 214 -9.87 -3.54 -13.97
C MET A 214 -10.29 -2.99 -15.32
N TYR A 215 -9.81 -3.63 -16.39
CA TYR A 215 -10.15 -3.25 -17.77
C TYR A 215 -11.67 -3.32 -18.01
N PRO A 216 -12.29 -2.28 -18.62
CA PRO A 216 -11.71 -0.97 -18.96
C PRO A 216 -11.56 -0.08 -17.72
N GLN A 217 -10.34 0.44 -17.51
CA GLN A 217 -9.96 1.17 -16.30
C GLN A 217 -10.71 2.51 -16.10
N LYS A 218 -11.29 2.71 -14.91
CA LYS A 218 -12.05 3.92 -14.52
C LYS A 218 -11.30 4.85 -13.57
N ILE A 219 -10.25 4.35 -12.90
CA ILE A 219 -9.35 5.12 -12.03
C ILE A 219 -7.93 4.57 -12.12
N MET A 220 -6.91 5.42 -12.05
CA MET A 220 -5.51 5.00 -11.92
C MET A 220 -5.06 4.97 -10.45
N PRO A 221 -4.22 4.00 -10.05
CA PRO A 221 -3.67 3.94 -8.69
C PRO A 221 -2.82 5.17 -8.33
N GLY A 222 -2.24 5.85 -9.33
CA GLY A 222 -1.30 6.95 -9.14
C GLY A 222 0.06 6.47 -8.62
N TRP A 223 0.92 7.39 -8.19
CA TRP A 223 2.11 7.05 -7.41
C TRP A 223 1.73 6.69 -5.97
N GLY A 224 0.82 7.44 -5.33
CA GLY A 224 0.41 7.20 -3.95
C GLY A 224 -0.13 5.77 -3.72
N GLY A 225 -1.04 5.30 -4.57
CA GLY A 225 -1.57 3.93 -4.48
C GLY A 225 -0.54 2.85 -4.82
N GLY A 226 0.54 3.17 -5.54
CA GLY A 226 1.63 2.24 -5.81
C GLY A 226 2.67 2.20 -4.69
N ALA A 227 3.01 3.35 -4.12
CA ALA A 227 3.89 3.45 -2.97
C ALA A 227 3.26 2.77 -1.74
N LEU A 228 1.98 3.05 -1.46
CA LEU A 228 1.22 2.39 -0.38
C LEU A 228 1.13 0.87 -0.53
N ALA A 229 1.26 0.33 -1.74
CA ALA A 229 1.19 -1.11 -1.97
C ALA A 229 2.46 -1.85 -1.55
N GLY A 230 3.60 -1.16 -1.58
CA GLY A 230 4.91 -1.72 -1.22
C GLY A 230 5.46 -1.21 0.10
N TYR A 231 4.77 -0.26 0.74
CA TYR A 231 5.04 0.23 2.09
C TYR A 231 4.41 -0.70 3.13
#